data_AF-A0A970HZ09-F1
#
_entry.id   AF-A0A970HZ09-F1
#
_cell.length_a   1.000
_cell.length_b   1.000
_cell.length_c   1.000
_cell.angle_alpha   90.00
_cell.angle_beta   90.00
_cell.angle_gamma   90.00
#
_symmetry.space_group_name_H-M   'P 1'
#
loop_
_entity.id
_entity.type
_entity.pdbx_description
1 polymer ?
#
loop_
_entity_poly.entity_id
_entity_poly.type
_entity_poly.pdbx_seq_one_letter_code
_entity_poly.pdbx_strand_id
1 'polypeptide(L)' 'AFQIVDDLLDVEGDPEKLGKKTGSDARQGKLTYPRLYGIERSRSMAEKHIASAQSALAPFGERARILRELAQFVAVRRA' A
#
# COMPACT_ATOMS: atom_id res chain seq x y z
N ALA A 1 -2.15 4.21 -4.02
CA ALA A 1 -1.16 3.25 -3.49
C ALA A 1 -1.32 3.06 -1.97
N PHE A 2 -1.11 4.09 -1.14
CA PHE A 2 -1.09 3.97 0.33
C PHE A 2 -2.26 3.19 0.94
N GLN A 3 -3.51 3.60 0.68
CA GLN A 3 -4.69 2.91 1.25
C GLN A 3 -4.79 1.45 0.83
N ILE A 4 -4.38 1.10 -0.40
CA ILE A 4 -4.41 -0.28 -0.89
C ILE A 4 -3.43 -1.14 -0.10
N VAL A 5 -2.25 -0.59 0.20
CA VAL A 5 -1.23 -1.27 1.02
C VAL A 5 -1.69 -1.38 2.46
N ASP A 6 -2.32 -0.34 3.02
CA ASP A 6 -2.87 -0.35 4.38
C ASP A 6 -3.97 -1.41 4.53
N ASP A 7 -4.91 -1.48 3.58
CA ASP A 7 -5.95 -2.50 3.52
C ASP A 7 -5.37 -3.92 3.38
N LEU A 8 -4.30 -4.08 2.59
CA LEU A 8 -3.58 -5.36 2.47
C LEU A 8 -2.90 -5.75 3.79
N LEU A 9 -2.35 -4.77 4.53
CA LEU A 9 -1.75 -5.01 5.84
C LEU A 9 -2.79 -5.41 6.90
N ASP A 10 -4.00 -4.85 6.89
CA ASP A 10 -5.07 -5.29 7.81
C ASP A 10 -5.46 -6.77 7.58
N VAL A 11 -5.25 -7.29 6.36
CA VAL A 11 -5.58 -8.67 5.98
C VAL A 11 -4.40 -9.65 6.11
N GLU A 12 -3.21 -9.28 5.62
CA GLU A 12 -2.03 -10.16 5.53
C GLU A 12 -0.95 -9.87 6.57
N GLY A 13 -1.01 -8.73 7.25
CA GLY A 13 0.05 -8.27 8.14
C GLY A 13 0.15 -9.06 9.45
N ASP A 14 1.30 -8.97 10.10
CA ASP A 14 1.50 -9.58 11.43
C ASP A 14 0.90 -8.65 12.51
N PRO A 15 -0.08 -9.12 13.31
CA PRO A 15 -0.69 -8.30 14.37
C PRO A 15 0.34 -7.73 15.36
N GLU A 16 1.42 -8.46 15.63
CA GLU A 16 2.46 -8.04 16.58
C GLU A 16 3.27 -6.86 16.03
N LYS A 17 3.47 -6.82 14.71
CA LYS A 17 4.23 -5.76 14.04
C LYS A 17 3.38 -4.56 13.65
N LEU A 18 2.07 -4.75 13.49
CA LEU A 18 1.11 -3.68 13.25
C LEU A 18 0.72 -2.91 14.52
N GLY A 19 0.95 -3.48 15.70
CA GLY A 19 0.53 -2.91 16.98
C GLY A 19 -1.00 -2.85 17.15
N LYS A 20 -1.75 -3.58 16.30
CA LYS A 20 -3.22 -3.62 16.24
C LYS A 20 -3.67 -5.01 15.80
N LYS A 21 -4.87 -5.45 16.22
CA LYS A 21 -5.47 -6.71 15.75
C LYS A 21 -5.80 -6.62 14.26
N THR A 22 -5.24 -7.51 13.45
CA THR A 22 -5.63 -7.70 12.04
C THR A 22 -7.11 -8.04 11.88
N GLY A 23 -7.65 -7.83 10.68
CA GLY A 23 -9.06 -8.01 10.33
C GLY A 23 -9.99 -7.01 11.02
N SER A 24 -9.48 -5.83 11.38
CA SER A 24 -10.29 -4.80 12.04
C SER A 24 -11.32 -4.20 11.10
N ASP A 25 -10.99 -4.07 9.81
CA ASP A 25 -11.89 -3.51 8.80
C ASP A 25 -12.98 -4.51 8.40
N ALA A 26 -12.64 -5.80 8.34
CA ALA A 26 -13.61 -6.86 8.11
C ALA A 26 -14.68 -6.92 9.21
N ARG A 27 -14.28 -6.76 10.48
CA ARG A 27 -15.21 -6.71 11.63
C ARG A 27 -16.12 -5.49 11.62
N GLN A 28 -15.70 -4.39 11.01
CA GLN A 28 -16.50 -3.16 10.88
C GLN A 28 -17.35 -3.12 9.60
N GLY A 29 -17.33 -4.18 8.79
CA GLY A 29 -18.10 -4.24 7.56
C GLY A 29 -17.59 -3.31 6.46
N LYS A 30 -16.38 -2.74 6.58
CA LYS A 30 -15.81 -1.85 5.56
C LYS A 30 -15.58 -2.56 4.23
N LEU A 31 -15.70 -1.77 3.16
CA LEU A 31 -15.33 -2.16 1.80
C LEU A 31 -13.87 -1.79 1.58
N THR A 32 -12.98 -2.78 1.71
CA THR A 32 -11.53 -2.64 1.48
C THR A 32 -11.15 -3.16 0.09
N TYR A 33 -9.97 -2.78 -0.40
CA TYR A 33 -9.46 -3.23 -1.70
C TYR A 33 -9.38 -4.77 -1.81
N PRO A 34 -8.77 -5.50 -0.85
CA PRO A 34 -8.71 -6.96 -0.91
C PRO A 34 -10.10 -7.62 -0.91
N ARG A 35 -11.08 -7.00 -0.23
CA ARG A 35 -12.46 -7.51 -0.19
C ARG A 35 -13.18 -7.34 -1.52
N LEU A 36 -12.93 -6.24 -2.23
CA LEU A 36 -13.56 -5.93 -3.52
C LEU A 36 -12.90 -6.63 -4.71
N TYR A 37 -11.56 -6.69 -4.70
CA TYR A 37 -10.77 -7.06 -5.87
C TYR A 37 -9.95 -8.34 -5.67
N GLY A 38 -9.84 -8.84 -4.44
CA GLY A 38 -8.90 -9.89 -4.07
C GLY A 38 -7.51 -9.34 -3.75
N ILE A 39 -6.74 -10.10 -2.97
CA ILE A 39 -5.40 -9.74 -2.49
C ILE A 39 -4.44 -9.47 -3.67
N GLU A 40 -4.32 -10.43 -4.60
CA GLU A 40 -3.37 -10.35 -5.71
C GLU A 40 -3.64 -9.14 -6.61
N ARG A 41 -4.91 -8.90 -6.94
CA ARG A 41 -5.31 -7.76 -7.76
C ARG A 41 -5.06 -6.44 -7.03
N SER A 42 -5.34 -6.38 -5.73
CA SER A 42 -5.06 -5.20 -4.89
C SER A 42 -3.56 -4.91 -4.86
N ARG A 43 -2.72 -5.94 -4.73
CA ARG A 43 -1.25 -5.82 -4.79
C ARG A 43 -0.79 -5.26 -6.13
N SER A 44 -1.29 -5.80 -7.24
CA SER A 44 -0.99 -5.30 -8.58
C SER A 44 -1.44 -3.84 -8.78
N MET A 45 -2.60 -3.45 -8.23
CA MET A 45 -3.08 -2.07 -8.28
C MET A 45 -2.15 -1.13 -7.49
N ALA A 46 -1.71 -1.55 -6.30
CA ALA A 46 -0.75 -0.77 -5.50
C ALA A 46 0.57 -0.55 -6.27
N GLU A 47 1.15 -1.62 -6.84
CA GLU A 47 2.37 -1.57 -7.65
C GLU A 47 2.23 -0.63 -8.85
N LYS A 48 1.12 -0.72 -9.59
CA LYS A 48 0.83 0.19 -10.73
C LYS A 48 0.80 1.65 -10.31
N HIS A 49 0.15 1.97 -9.20
CA HIS A 49 0.10 3.34 -8.70
C HIS A 49 1.48 3.86 -8.26
N ILE A 50 2.33 2.98 -7.70
CA ILE A 50 3.69 3.35 -7.28
C ILE A 50 4.58 3.60 -8.48
N ALA A 51 4.52 2.71 -9.49
CA ALA A 51 5.21 2.92 -10.75
C ALA A 51 4.78 4.23 -11.43
N SER A 52 3.47 4.51 -11.46
CA SER A 52 2.94 5.77 -11.99
C SER A 52 3.46 7.00 -11.24
N ALA A 53 3.56 6.93 -9.91
CA ALA A 53 4.12 8.01 -9.10
C ALA A 53 5.62 8.22 -9.40
N GLN A 54 6.40 7.13 -9.52
CA GLN A 54 7.81 7.21 -9.89
C GLN A 54 8.02 7.80 -11.28
N SER A 55 7.21 7.41 -12.27
CA SER A 55 7.25 7.98 -13.62
C SER A 55 6.90 9.46 -13.63
N ALA A 56 5.89 9.89 -12.86
CA ALA A 56 5.53 11.30 -12.74
C ALA A 56 6.66 12.16 -12.13
N LEU A 57 7.52 11.54 -11.32
CA LEU A 57 8.66 12.20 -10.68
C LEU A 57 9.94 12.21 -11.55
N ALA A 58 9.97 11.46 -12.65
CA ALA A 58 11.15 11.35 -13.51
C ALA A 58 11.68 12.71 -14.03
N PRO A 59 10.83 13.68 -14.47
CA PRO A 59 11.30 14.97 -14.99
C PRO A 59 12.03 15.84 -13.94
N PHE A 60 11.84 15.57 -12.64
CA PHE A 60 12.44 16.36 -11.57
C PHE A 60 13.85 15.91 -11.19
N GLY A 61 14.32 14.77 -11.73
CA GLY A 61 15.66 14.26 -11.49
C GLY A 61 15.94 14.08 -10.00
N GLU A 62 17.09 14.54 -9.53
CA GLU A 62 17.52 14.37 -8.14
C GLU A 62 16.66 15.15 -7.12
N ARG A 63 16.01 16.24 -7.55
CA ARG A 63 15.15 17.04 -6.66
C ARG A 63 13.96 16.26 -6.12
N ALA A 64 13.53 15.21 -6.82
CA ALA A 64 12.45 14.33 -6.39
C ALA A 64 12.91 13.10 -5.59
N ARG A 65 14.20 13.01 -5.18
CA ARG A 65 14.72 11.83 -4.46
C ARG A 65 13.84 11.45 -3.26
N ILE A 66 13.54 12.40 -2.38
CA ILE A 66 12.73 12.15 -1.17
C ILE A 66 11.33 11.63 -1.53
N LEU A 67 10.73 12.16 -2.59
CA LEU A 67 9.40 11.72 -3.04
C LEU A 67 9.43 10.31 -3.66
N ARG A 68 10.51 9.96 -4.37
CA ARG A 68 10.71 8.60 -4.88
C ARG A 68 10.93 7.61 -3.75
N GLU A 69 11.73 7.97 -2.75
CA GLU A 69 11.96 7.17 -1.54
C GLU A 69 10.65 6.97 -0.77
N LEU A 70 9.83 8.01 -0.65
CA LEU A 70 8.50 7.91 -0.03
C LEU A 70 7.58 6.95 -0.79
N ALA A 71 7.52 7.05 -2.13
CA ALA A 71 6.73 6.13 -2.95
C ALA A 71 7.21 4.68 -2.79
N GLN A 72 8.52 4.47 -2.74
CA GLN A 72 9.11 3.15 -2.50
C GLN A 72 8.80 2.63 -1.10
N PHE A 73 8.91 3.49 -0.07
CA PHE A 73 8.58 3.16 1.30
C PHE A 73 7.14 2.66 1.44
N VAL A 74 6.19 3.31 0.74
CA VAL A 74 4.80 2.84 0.68
C VAL A 74 4.69 1.46 0.03
N ALA A 75 5.53 1.12 -0.95
CA ALA A 75 5.54 -0.17 -1.63
C ALA A 75 6.03 -1.33 -0.74
N VAL A 76 7.11 -1.08 -0.01
CA VAL A 76 7.82 -2.11 0.76
C VAL A 76 7.38 -2.20 2.20
N ARG A 77 6.43 -1.35 2.63
CA ARG A 77 5.91 -1.37 4.00
C ARG A 77 5.33 -2.75 4.30
N ARG A 78 6.13 -3.57 4.98
CA ARG A 78 5.72 -4.80 5.65
C ARG A 78 5.74 -4.48 7.13
N ALA A 79 4.58 -4.55 7.76
CA ALA A 79 4.53 -4.75 9.20
C ALA A 79 4.72 -6.24 9.40
#